data_AF-W1YSX9-F1
#
_entry.id   AF-W1YSX9-F1
#
_cell.length_a   1.000
_cell.length_b   1.000
_cell.length_c   1.000
_cell.angle_alpha   90.00
_cell.angle_beta   90.00
_cell.angle_gamma   90.00
#
_symmetry.space_group_name_H-M   'P 1'
#
loop_
_entity.id
_entity.type
_entity.pdbx_description
1 polymer ?
#
loop_
_entity_poly.entity_id
_entity_poly.type
_entity_poly.pdbx_seq_one_letter_code
_entity_poly.pdbx_strand_id
1 'polypeptide(L)' 'MYQINHLSFSYEKKEVLKNISVTFPNNKITAIIGPNGCGKSTLLSHL' A
#
# COMPACT_ATOMS: atom_id res chain seq x y z
N MET A 1 -2.26 8.18 14.08
CA MET A 1 -1.19 7.49 13.34
C MET A 1 -1.88 6.31 12.69
N TYR A 2 -1.80 6.19 11.38
CA TYR A 2 -2.50 5.10 10.67
C TYR A 2 -1.54 3.96 10.37
N GLN A 3 -1.98 2.72 10.52
CA GLN A 3 -1.12 1.54 10.38
C GLN A 3 -1.79 0.49 9.52
N ILE A 4 -1.01 -0.02 8.57
CA ILE A 4 -1.32 -1.21 7.78
C ILE A 4 -0.32 -2.28 8.20
N ASN A 5 -0.81 -3.46 8.56
CA ASN A 5 0.02 -4.59 8.99
C ASN A 5 -0.26 -5.80 8.11
N HIS A 6 0.78 -6.32 7.47
CA HIS A 6 0.77 -7.56 6.68
C HIS A 6 -0.28 -7.61 5.55
N LEU A 7 -0.52 -6.47 4.89
CA LEU A 7 -1.49 -6.38 3.78
C LEU A 7 -0.99 -7.13 2.56
N SER A 8 -1.73 -8.15 2.16
CA SER A 8 -1.55 -8.85 0.90
C SER A 8 -2.83 -8.77 0.08
N PHE A 9 -2.71 -8.51 -1.22
CA PHE A 9 -3.86 -8.33 -2.10
C PHE A 9 -3.55 -8.77 -3.52
N SER A 10 -4.49 -9.48 -4.14
CA SER A 10 -4.40 -9.96 -5.50
C SER A 10 -5.62 -9.56 -6.30
N TYR A 11 -5.41 -9.09 -7.54
CA TYR A 11 -6.48 -9.04 -8.54
C TYR A 11 -6.47 -10.36 -9.30
N GLU A 12 -7.56 -11.12 -9.19
CA GLU A 12 -7.66 -12.47 -9.76
C GLU A 12 -6.45 -13.34 -9.38
N LYS A 13 -5.61 -13.71 -10.35
CA LYS A 13 -4.39 -14.52 -10.16
C LYS A 13 -3.11 -13.69 -9.98
N LYS A 14 -3.19 -12.37 -10.06
CA LYS A 14 -2.02 -11.49 -9.97
C LYS A 14 -1.94 -10.86 -8.58
N GLU A 15 -0.94 -11.28 -7.83
CA GLU A 15 -0.58 -10.67 -6.55
C GLU A 15 0.03 -9.27 -6.76
N VAL A 16 -0.60 -8.25 -6.18
CA VAL A 16 -0.24 -6.84 -6.35
C VAL A 16 0.37 -6.25 -5.09
N LEU A 17 -0.17 -6.58 -3.92
CA LEU A 17 0.42 -6.24 -2.62
C LEU A 17 0.89 -7.53 -1.96
N LYS A 18 2.14 -7.55 -1.49
CA LYS A 18 2.77 -8.73 -0.89
C LYS A 18 3.24 -8.39 0.51
N ASN A 19 2.45 -8.77 1.51
CA ASN A 19 2.79 -8.62 2.92
C ASN A 19 3.33 -7.22 3.29
N ILE A 20 2.61 -6.17 2.87
CA ILE A 20 3.01 -4.78 3.10
C ILE A 20 2.65 -4.37 4.52
N SER A 21 3.63 -3.85 5.26
CA SER A 21 3.45 -3.20 6.56
C SER A 21 3.98 -1.78 6.49
N VAL A 22 3.12 -0.80 6.81
CA VAL A 22 3.48 0.63 6.72
C VAL A 22 2.74 1.43 7.78
N THR A 23 3.41 2.45 8.32
CA THR A 23 2.84 3.40 9.27
C THR A 23 2.84 4.80 8.65
N PHE A 24 1.67 5.43 8.62
CA PHE A 24 1.50 6.82 8.18
C PHE A 24 1.45 7.74 9.41
N PRO A 25 2.48 8.59 9.59
CA PRO A 25 2.52 9.54 10.69
C PRO A 25 1.44 10.62 10.53
N ASN A 26 0.82 11.01 11.65
CA ASN A 26 -0.13 12.11 11.67
C ASN A 26 0.55 13.43 11.31
N ASN A 27 -0.22 14.36 10.71
CA ASN A 27 0.21 15.73 10.42
C ASN A 27 1.48 15.80 9.55
N LYS A 28 1.71 14.79 8.70
CA LYS A 28 2.80 14.76 7.73
C LYS A 28 2.26 14.44 6.34
N ILE A 29 2.86 15.07 5.34
CA ILE A 29 2.65 14.72 3.94
C ILE A 29 3.47 13.46 3.65
N THR A 30 2.82 12.41 3.15
CA THR A 30 3.46 11.15 2.76
C THR A 30 3.29 10.96 1.26
N ALA A 31 4.38 10.69 0.55
CA ALA A 31 4.36 10.38 -0.88
C ALA A 31 4.66 8.91 -1.12
N ILE A 32 3.88 8.25 -1.98
CA ILE A 32 4.09 6.87 -2.41
C ILE A 32 4.58 6.89 -3.86
N ILE A 33 5.82 6.45 -4.09
CA ILE A 33 6.48 6.49 -5.40
C ILE A 33 6.89 5.09 -5.87
N GLY A 34 7.07 4.92 -7.18
CA GLY A 34 7.49 3.66 -7.78
C GLY A 34 6.96 3.45 -9.21
N PRO A 35 7.42 2.42 -9.93
CA PRO A 35 7.03 2.13 -11.31
C PRO A 35 5.52 1.89 -11.49
N ASN A 36 5.03 2.01 -12.72
CA ASN A 36 3.63 1.70 -13.03
C ASN A 36 3.31 0.22 -12.74
N GLY A 37 2.14 -0.03 -12.15
CA GLY A 37 1.69 -1.39 -11.81
C GLY A 37 2.31 -2.00 -10.54
N CYS A 38 3.16 -1.28 -9.79
CA CYS A 38 3.76 -1.80 -8.55
C CYS A 38 2.83 -1.77 -7.32
N GLY A 39 1.54 -1.47 -7.50
CA GLY A 39 0.55 -1.52 -6.41
C GLY A 39 0.31 -0.22 -5.64
N LYS A 40 0.82 0.94 -6.08
CA LYS A 40 0.63 2.24 -5.39
C LYS A 40 -0.84 2.61 -5.19
N SER A 41 -1.63 2.63 -6.28
CA SER A 41 -3.06 2.95 -6.21
C SER A 41 -3.81 1.89 -5.42
N THR A 42 -3.42 0.63 -5.54
CA THR A 42 -4.00 -0.49 -4.78
C THR A 42 -3.77 -0.34 -3.28
N LEU A 43 -2.57 0.09 -2.87
CA LEU A 43 -2.25 0.39 -1.47
C LEU A 43 -3.08 1.57 -0.95
N LEU A 44 -3.24 2.62 -1.75
CA LEU A 44 -4.08 3.78 -1.42
C LEU A 44 -5.57 3.45 -1.30
N SER A 45 -6.08 2.46 -2.03
CA SER A 45 -7.48 2.01 -1.90
C SER A 45 -7.75 1.20 -0.62
N HIS A 46 -6.70 0.75 0.07
CA HIS A 46 -6.79 0.00 1.34
C HIS A 46 -6.26 0.80 2.53
N LEU A 47 -6.03 2.10 2.33
CA LEU A 47 -5.80 3.10 3.36
C LEU A 47 -7.15 3.62 3.86
#